data_AF-A0A4V2V0Z4-F1
#
_entry.id   AF-A0A4V2V0Z4-F1
#
_cell.length_a   1.000
_cell.length_b   1.000
_cell.length_c   1.000
_cell.angle_alpha   90.00
_cell.angle_beta   90.00
_cell.angle_gamma   90.00
#
_symmetry.space_group_name_H-M   'P 1'
#
loop_
_entity.id
_entity.type
_entity.pdbx_description
1 polymer ?
#
loop_
_entity_poly.entity_id
_entity_poly.type
_entity_poly.pdbx_seq_one_letter_code
_entity_poly.pdbx_strand_id
1 'polypeptide(L)' 'MIQAELIATLEQLPTAKQAEVLDFARFLVQRTQLDQTEPKTLAESSLAQWIRNPLGVKDFQPLSREDANAR' A
#
# COMPACT_ATOMS: atom_id res chain seq x y z
N MET A 1 -12.88 -30.02 -1.47
CA MET A 1 -12.96 -30.51 -2.88
C MET A 1 -12.11 -29.69 -3.84
N ILE A 2 -12.12 -28.35 -3.78
CA ILE A 2 -11.53 -27.45 -4.80
C ILE A 2 -10.00 -27.63 -5.03
N GLN A 3 -9.22 -27.96 -3.99
CA GLN A 3 -7.76 -28.03 -4.12
C GLN A 3 -7.26 -29.28 -4.88
N ALA A 4 -7.93 -30.42 -4.70
CA ALA A 4 -7.54 -31.67 -5.37
C ALA A 4 -7.82 -31.62 -6.88
N GLU A 5 -8.93 -30.99 -7.28
CA GLU A 5 -9.28 -30.76 -8.68
C GLU A 5 -8.30 -29.79 -9.36
N LEU A 6 -7.81 -28.77 -8.64
CA LEU A 6 -6.81 -27.84 -9.14
C LEU A 6 -5.46 -28.54 -9.40
N ILE A 7 -5.01 -29.39 -8.48
CA ILE A 7 -3.77 -30.16 -8.63
C ILE A 7 -3.88 -31.12 -9.82
N ALA A 8 -4.98 -31.86 -9.93
CA ALA A 8 -5.22 -32.76 -11.04
C ALA A 8 -5.23 -32.02 -12.40
N THR A 9 -5.78 -30.80 -12.44
CA THR A 9 -5.80 -29.97 -13.66
C THR A 9 -4.41 -29.44 -13.99
N LEU A 10 -3.61 -29.06 -12.99
CA LEU A 10 -2.22 -28.61 -13.17
C LEU A 10 -1.34 -29.73 -13.74
N GLU A 11 -1.48 -30.95 -13.25
CA GLU A 11 -0.70 -32.12 -13.69
C GLU A 11 -0.94 -32.48 -15.17
N GLN A 12 -2.10 -32.14 -15.72
CA GLN A 12 -2.44 -32.36 -17.13
C GLN A 12 -1.82 -31.31 -18.08
N LEU A 13 -1.30 -30.21 -17.55
CA LEU A 13 -0.69 -29.15 -18.38
C LEU A 13 0.75 -29.51 -18.77
N PRO A 14 1.24 -29.03 -19.91
CA PRO A 14 2.67 -29.08 -20.24
C PRO A 14 3.51 -28.34 -19.18
N THR A 15 4.72 -28.82 -18.89
CA THR A 15 5.60 -28.30 -17.83
C THR A 15 5.83 -26.79 -17.91
N ALA A 16 5.95 -26.24 -19.12
CA ALA A 16 6.10 -24.80 -19.33
C ALA A 16 4.87 -23.99 -18.83
N LYS A 17 3.67 -24.54 -19.02
CA LYS A 17 2.41 -23.91 -18.58
C LYS A 17 2.17 -24.10 -17.08
N GLN A 18 2.61 -25.21 -16.50
CA GLN A 18 2.60 -25.38 -15.05
C GLN A 18 3.43 -24.31 -14.35
N ALA A 19 4.63 -24.02 -14.86
CA ALA A 19 5.51 -22.99 -14.33
C ALA A 19 4.86 -21.59 -14.36
N GLU A 20 4.17 -21.26 -15.45
CA GLU A 20 3.45 -19.99 -15.63
C GLU A 20 2.29 -19.85 -14.62
N VAL A 21 1.50 -20.90 -14.42
CA VAL A 21 0.39 -20.88 -13.44
C VAL A 21 0.90 -20.75 -12.01
N LEU A 22 1.98 -21.45 -11.66
CA LEU A 22 2.61 -21.31 -10.35
C LEU A 22 3.19 -19.91 -10.14
N ASP A 23 3.72 -19.29 -11.19
CA ASP A 23 4.23 -17.92 -11.13
C ASP A 23 3.10 -16.90 -10.92
N PHE A 24 2.00 -17.07 -11.64
CA PHE A 24 0.80 -16.27 -11.43
C PHE A 24 0.23 -16.42 -10.02
N ALA A 25 0.20 -17.65 -9.48
CA ALA A 25 -0.23 -17.89 -8.11
C ALA A 25 0.67 -17.17 -7.08
N ARG A 26 1.99 -17.17 -7.28
CA ARG A 26 2.93 -16.40 -6.45
C ARG A 26 2.66 -14.90 -6.53
N PHE A 27 2.42 -14.37 -7.73
CA PHE A 27 2.08 -12.97 -7.93
C PHE A 27 0.81 -12.55 -7.17
N LEU A 28 -0.24 -13.39 -7.18
CA LEU A 28 -1.47 -13.11 -6.44
C LEU A 28 -1.24 -13.05 -4.92
N VAL A 29 -0.42 -13.96 -4.38
CA VAL A 29 -0.05 -13.93 -2.95
C VAL A 29 0.72 -12.67 -2.60
N GLN A 30 1.68 -12.25 -3.44
CA GLN A 30 2.44 -11.02 -3.21
C GLN A 30 1.53 -9.78 -3.26
N ARG A 31 0.62 -9.71 -4.23
CA ARG A 31 -0.32 -8.59 -4.36
C ARG A 31 -1.28 -8.48 -3.19
N THR A 32 -1.84 -9.61 -2.76
CA THR A 32 -2.75 -9.64 -1.60
C THR A 32 -2.06 -9.27 -0.29
N GLN A 33 -0.75 -9.53 -0.15
CA GLN A 33 0.03 -9.01 0.98
C GLN A 33 0.24 -7.49 0.92
N LEU A 34 0.36 -6.91 -0.28
CA LEU A 34 0.46 -5.46 -0.45
C LEU A 34 -0.88 -4.75 -0.15
N ASP A 35 -2.01 -5.32 -0.55
CA ASP A 35 -3.35 -4.77 -0.28
C ASP A 35 -3.75 -4.84 1.21
N GLN A 36 -2.94 -5.47 2.08
CA GLN A 36 -3.10 -5.37 3.54
C GLN A 36 -2.52 -4.08 4.13
N THR A 37 -1.82 -3.26 3.34
CA THR A 37 -1.58 -1.87 3.73
C THR A 37 -2.88 -1.10 3.56
N GLU A 38 -3.39 -0.52 4.65
CA GLU A 38 -4.60 0.31 4.61
C GLU A 38 -4.53 1.28 3.42
N PRO A 39 -5.65 1.49 2.70
CA PRO A 39 -5.68 2.35 1.53
C PRO A 39 -5.31 3.77 1.93
N LYS A 40 -4.02 4.10 1.82
CA LYS A 40 -3.52 5.43 2.12
C LYS A 40 -4.01 6.39 1.05
N THR A 41 -4.91 7.28 1.44
CA THR A 41 -5.32 8.36 0.53
C THR A 41 -4.13 9.29 0.28
N LEU A 42 -4.17 10.08 -0.81
CA LEU A 42 -3.15 11.11 -1.04
C LEU A 42 -3.06 12.10 0.14
N ALA A 43 -4.15 12.26 0.91
CA ALA A 43 -4.20 13.07 2.12
C ALA A 43 -3.42 12.47 3.31
N GLU A 44 -3.03 11.19 3.23
CA GLU A 44 -2.20 10.49 4.21
C GLU A 44 -0.74 10.34 3.75
N SER A 45 -0.40 10.90 2.59
CA SER A 45 0.98 10.95 2.12
C SER A 45 1.86 11.81 3.04
N SER A 46 3.16 11.52 3.04
CA SER A 46 4.18 12.36 3.71
C SER A 46 4.12 13.81 3.23
N LEU A 47 3.80 14.03 1.95
CA LEU A 47 3.58 15.35 1.38
C LEU A 47 2.37 16.05 2.01
N ALA A 48 1.24 15.37 2.16
CA ALA A 48 0.05 15.94 2.81
C ALA A 48 0.27 16.23 4.30
N GLN A 49 1.08 15.42 4.98
CA GLN A 49 1.52 15.71 6.35
C GLN A 49 2.38 16.98 6.41
N TRP A 50 3.32 17.16 5.47
CA TRP A 50 4.14 18.36 5.36
C TRP A 50 3.33 19.61 5.00
N ILE A 51 2.36 19.52 4.08
CA ILE A 51 1.49 20.67 3.74
C ILE A 51 0.68 21.14 4.95
N ARG A 52 0.17 20.20 5.78
CA ARG A 52 -0.59 20.55 6.99
C ARG A 52 0.29 21.21 8.04
N ASN A 53 1.51 20.71 8.22
CA ASN A 53 2.47 21.21 9.21
C ASN A 53 3.81 21.52 8.52
N PRO A 54 3.91 22.64 7.78
CA PRO A 54 5.09 22.94 6.95
C PRO A 54 6.32 23.30 7.79
N LEU A 55 6.10 23.60 9.07
CA LEU A 55 7.14 23.97 10.02
C LEU A 55 7.54 22.71 10.78
N GLY A 56 8.64 22.08 10.33
CA GLY A 56 9.24 20.90 10.97
C GLY A 56 9.92 21.18 12.31
N VAL A 57 9.68 22.35 12.92
CA VAL A 57 10.24 22.72 14.22
C VAL A 57 9.30 22.15 15.29
N LYS A 58 9.81 21.18 16.04
CA LYS A 58 9.11 20.59 17.18
C LYS A 58 8.67 21.71 18.13
N ASP A 59 7.40 21.70 18.52
CA ASP A 59 6.77 22.65 19.44
C ASP A 59 6.63 24.10 18.92
N PHE A 60 6.81 24.34 17.61
CA PHE A 60 6.51 25.65 17.04
C PHE A 60 5.00 25.93 17.02
N GLN A 61 4.59 26.96 17.76
CA GLN A 61 3.24 27.49 17.71
C GLN A 61 3.26 28.82 16.94
N PRO A 62 2.57 28.90 15.78
CA PRO A 62 2.46 30.17 15.07
C PRO A 62 1.73 31.18 15.97
N LEU A 63 2.17 32.44 15.92
CA LEU A 63 1.43 33.53 16.55
C LEU A 63 0.03 33.62 15.96
N SER A 64 -0.96 33.93 16.79
CA SER A 64 -2.28 34.29 16.30
C SER A 64 -2.19 35.57 15.46
N ARG A 65 -3.22 35.83 14.64
CA ARG A 65 -3.25 37.04 13.80
C ARG A 65 -3.24 38.29 14.68
N GLU A 66 -3.89 38.19 15.83
CA GLU A 66 -4.01 39.21 16.85
C GLU A 66 -2.63 39.50 17.48
N ASP A 67 -1.88 38.46 17.83
CA ASP A 67 -0.53 38.59 18.42
C ASP A 67 0.49 39.17 17.43
N ALA A 68 0.36 38.85 16.14
CA ALA A 68 1.24 39.37 15.10
C ALA A 68 1.03 40.87 14.83
N ASN A 69 -0.21 41.34 14.90
CA ASN A 69 -0.58 42.75 14.65
C ASN A 69 -0.32 43.68 15.86
N ALA A 70 -0.04 43.11 17.04
CA ALA A 70 0.29 43.86 18.26
C ALA A 70 1.78 44.23 18.39
N ARG A 71 2.60 43.89 17.38
CA ARG A 71 4.02 44.27 17.25
C ARG A 71 4.17 45.41 16.26
#